data_AF-A0A6P4DVB1-F1
#
_entry.id   AF-A0A6P4DVB1-F1
#
_cell.length_a   1.000
_cell.length_b   1.000
_cell.length_c   1.000
_cell.angle_alpha   90.00
_cell.angle_beta   90.00
_cell.angle_gamma   90.00
#
_symmetry.space_group_name_H-M   'P 1'
#
loop_
_entity.id
_entity.type
_entity.pdbx_description
1 polymer ?
#
loop_
_entity_poly.entity_id
_entity_poly.type
_entity_poly.pdbx_seq_one_letter_code
_entity_poly.pdbx_strand_id
1 'polypeptide(L)' 'MEVYAWGANSHGQLGLGFESELCMTPQRVTKCSFAVSQVRLIRGGGGHVLILDTNGRVHSCGWNNRGQLGLDSTE' A
#
# COMPACT_ATOMS: atom_id res chain seq x y z
N MET A 1 3.48 16.90 -3.96
CA MET A 1 3.70 15.83 -2.97
C MET A 1 3.60 14.51 -3.70
N GLU A 2 4.53 13.60 -3.45
CA GLU A 2 4.63 12.32 -4.16
C GLU A 2 4.87 11.21 -3.13
N VAL A 3 4.42 10.00 -3.46
CA VAL A 3 4.69 8.80 -2.65
C VAL A 3 5.59 7.89 -3.46
N TYR A 4 6.65 7.43 -2.83
CA TYR A 4 7.57 6.44 -3.37
C TYR A 4 7.55 5.20 -2.49
N ALA A 5 7.71 4.04 -3.11
CA ALA A 5 7.74 2.75 -2.44
C ALA A 5 8.90 1.90 -3.01
N TRP A 6 9.55 1.13 -2.14
CA TRP A 6 10.64 0.20 -2.46
C TRP A 6 10.77 -0.83 -1.33
N GLY A 7 11.59 -1.87 -1.54
CA GLY A 7 11.79 -2.97 -0.60
C GLY A 7 11.01 -4.22 -1.00
N ALA A 8 10.56 -5.00 0.00
CA ALA A 8 9.85 -6.25 -0.22
C ALA A 8 8.47 -6.02 -0.86
N ASN A 9 8.13 -6.80 -1.88
CA ASN A 9 6.89 -6.64 -2.66
C ASN A 9 6.25 -7.97 -3.09
N SER A 10 6.56 -9.08 -2.40
CA SER A 10 6.12 -10.44 -2.77
C SER A 10 4.60 -10.62 -2.71
N HIS A 11 3.87 -9.65 -2.15
CA HIS A 11 2.41 -9.62 -2.10
C HIS A 11 1.83 -8.31 -2.66
N GLY A 12 2.62 -7.54 -3.42
CA GLY A 12 2.15 -6.27 -4.00
C GLY A 12 1.97 -5.14 -2.98
N GLN A 13 2.52 -5.27 -1.77
CA GLN A 13 2.36 -4.31 -0.67
C GLN A 13 2.97 -2.93 -0.94
N LEU A 14 3.77 -2.77 -2.00
CA LEU A 14 4.24 -1.45 -2.43
C LEU A 14 3.19 -0.67 -3.23
N GLY A 15 2.10 -1.32 -3.68
CA GLY A 15 1.04 -0.66 -4.46
C GLY A 15 1.49 -0.18 -5.84
N LEU A 16 2.55 -0.76 -6.40
CA LEU A 16 3.11 -0.36 -7.70
C LEU A 16 2.38 -0.98 -8.91
N GLY A 17 1.36 -1.81 -8.66
CA GLY A 17 0.58 -2.50 -9.70
C GLY A 17 1.24 -3.78 -10.24
N PHE A 18 2.28 -4.28 -9.56
CA PHE A 18 2.91 -5.56 -9.84
C PHE A 18 3.43 -6.18 -8.53
N GLU A 19 3.69 -7.49 -8.56
CA GLU A 19 4.32 -8.25 -7.48
C GLU A 19 5.76 -8.61 -7.86
N SER A 20 6.66 -8.58 -6.89
CA SER A 20 8.06 -8.97 -7.06
C SER A 20 8.68 -9.22 -5.70
N GLU A 21 9.62 -10.15 -5.55
CA GLU A 21 10.30 -10.33 -4.25
C GLU A 21 10.92 -9.03 -3.71
N LEU A 22 11.52 -8.22 -4.59
CA LEU A 22 12.27 -7.03 -4.19
C LEU A 22 12.21 -5.91 -5.24
N CYS A 23 11.92 -4.69 -4.80
CA CYS A 23 12.07 -3.46 -5.55
C CYS A 23 13.25 -2.66 -4.96
N MET A 24 14.39 -2.64 -5.64
CA MET A 24 15.65 -2.09 -5.10
C MET A 24 15.69 -0.57 -5.02
N THR A 25 14.95 0.12 -5.89
CA THR A 25 14.99 1.58 -6.01
C THR A 25 13.62 2.18 -5.73
N PRO A 26 13.55 3.38 -5.14
CA PRO A 26 12.29 4.09 -4.95
C PRO A 26 11.54 4.23 -6.28
N GLN A 27 10.36 3.62 -6.35
CA GLN A 27 9.45 3.80 -7.48
C GLN A 27 8.28 4.67 -7.07
N ARG A 28 7.92 5.61 -7.94
CA ARG A 28 6.80 6.50 -7.70
C ARG A 28 5.50 5.71 -7.81
N VAL A 29 4.66 5.80 -6.79
CA VAL A 29 3.31 5.24 -6.83
C VAL A 29 2.43 6.17 -7.67
N THR A 30 1.99 5.69 -8.83
CA THR A 30 1.27 6.51 -9.82
C THR A 30 -0.24 6.26 -9.85
N LYS A 31 -0.69 5.08 -9.38
CA LYS A 31 -2.09 4.69 -9.33
C LYS A 31 -2.50 4.48 -7.88
N CYS A 32 -3.27 5.43 -7.34
CA CYS A 32 -3.76 5.40 -5.97
C CYS A 32 -5.27 5.62 -5.94
N SER A 33 -5.97 4.96 -5.02
CA SER A 33 -7.38 5.24 -4.70
C SER A 33 -7.57 6.46 -3.77
N PHE A 34 -6.48 7.14 -3.42
CA PHE A 34 -6.43 8.31 -2.55
C PHE A 34 -5.70 9.48 -3.22
N ALA A 35 -6.03 10.69 -2.80
CA ALA A 35 -5.26 11.87 -3.17
C ALA A 35 -3.97 11.93 -2.34
N VAL A 36 -2.81 11.93 -2.99
CA VAL A 36 -1.51 11.97 -2.31
C VAL A 36 -1.36 13.17 -1.37
N SER A 37 -1.95 14.32 -1.73
CA SER A 37 -1.99 15.51 -0.89
C SER A 37 -2.80 15.36 0.40
N GLN A 38 -3.65 14.33 0.50
CA GLN A 38 -4.47 14.04 1.68
C GLN A 38 -3.89 12.92 2.55
N VAL A 39 -2.71 12.38 2.23
CA VAL A 39 -2.10 11.34 3.06
C VAL A 39 -1.71 11.93 4.41
N ARG A 40 -2.27 11.39 5.49
CA ARG A 40 -1.95 11.76 6.87
C ARG A 40 -0.94 10.81 7.48
N LEU A 41 -1.13 9.50 7.32
CA LEU A 41 -0.25 8.46 7.86
C LEU A 41 -0.14 7.28 6.89
N ILE A 42 1.05 6.69 6.84
CA ILE A 42 1.32 5.40 6.18
C ILE A 42 1.91 4.44 7.22
N ARG A 43 1.45 3.19 7.23
CA ARG A 43 1.95 2.12 8.10
C ARG A 43 2.09 0.82 7.31
N GLY A 44 3.25 0.17 7.44
CA GLY A 44 3.47 -1.18 6.91
C GLY A 44 3.25 -2.25 7.97
N GLY A 45 2.68 -3.38 7.58
CA GLY A 45 2.66 -4.62 8.33
C GLY A 45 3.57 -5.68 7.71
N GLY A 46 3.41 -6.95 8.10
CA GLY A 46 4.26 -8.05 7.62
C GLY A 46 4.18 -8.35 6.11
N GLY A 47 3.19 -7.82 5.42
CA GLY A 47 3.01 -7.97 3.97
C GLY A 47 1.92 -7.08 3.38
N HIS A 48 1.52 -6.02 4.08
CA HIS A 48 0.46 -5.10 3.65
C HIS A 48 0.79 -3.68 4.10
N VAL A 49 0.11 -2.70 3.52
CA VAL A 49 0.22 -1.29 3.88
C VAL A 49 -1.17 -0.72 4.13
N LEU A 50 -1.27 0.13 5.15
CA LEU A 50 -2.45 0.94 5.46
C LEU A 50 -2.11 2.42 5.33
N ILE A 51 -3.03 3.18 4.75
CA ILE A 51 -2.91 4.62 4.50
C ILE A 51 -4.14 5.30 5.08
N LEU A 52 -3.93 6.22 6.02
CA LEU A 52 -4.99 7.07 6.57
C LEU A 52 -4.94 8.43 5.87
N ASP A 53 -6.06 8.85 5.29
CA ASP A 53 -6.20 10.18 4.70
C ASP A 53 -6.63 11.23 5.75
N THR A 54 -6.61 12.51 5.39
CA THR A 54 -7.04 13.62 6.25
C THR A 54 -8.55 13.65 6.50
N ASN A 55 -9.34 12.90 5.73
CA ASN A 55 -10.79 12.76 5.89
C ASN A 55 -11.18 11.58 6.79
N GLY A 56 -10.20 10.81 7.30
CA GLY A 56 -10.43 9.62 8.12
C GLY A 56 -10.70 8.34 7.33
N ARG A 57 -10.51 8.33 6.01
CA ARG A 57 -10.61 7.13 5.17
C ARG A 57 -9.32 6.31 5.26
N VAL A 58 -9.49 4.99 5.29
CA VAL A 58 -8.38 4.03 5.27
C VAL A 58 -8.33 3.37 3.91
N HIS A 59 -7.14 3.37 3.31
CA HIS A 59 -6.82 2.66 2.09
C HIS A 59 -5.81 1.56 2.42
N SER A 60 -5.90 0.42 1.74
CA SER A 60 -5.08 -0.75 2.01
C SER A 60 -4.61 -1.42 0.72
N CYS A 61 -3.42 -2.02 0.76
CA CYS A 61 -2.91 -2.87 -0.31
C CYS A 61 -1.92 -3.91 0.23
N GLY A 62 -1.68 -4.95 -0.56
CA GLY A 62 -0.75 -6.02 -0.25
C GLY A 62 -1.45 -7.34 0.06
N TRP A 63 -0.76 -8.20 0.81
CA TRP A 63 -1.24 -9.51 1.23
C TRP A 63 -2.60 -9.40 1.91
N ASN A 64 -3.52 -10.35 1.67
CA ASN A 64 -4.81 -10.41 2.38
C ASN A 64 -5.23 -11.80 2.93
N ASN A 65 -4.34 -12.79 3.02
CA ASN A 65 -4.72 -14.16 3.47
C ASN A 65 -5.31 -14.25 4.89
N ARG A 66 -5.16 -13.21 5.73
CA ARG A 66 -5.74 -13.15 7.09
C ARG A 66 -6.73 -11.99 7.24
N GLY A 67 -7.20 -11.41 6.13
CA GLY A 67 -8.16 -10.30 6.14
C GLY A 67 -7.56 -8.95 6.56
N GLN A 68 -6.23 -8.83 6.57
CA GLN A 68 -5.52 -7.62 6.99
C GLN A 68 -5.90 -6.34 6.21
N LEU A 69 -6.48 -6.46 5.01
CA LEU A 69 -6.90 -5.30 4.21
C LEU A 69 -8.27 -4.75 4.62
N GLY A 70 -9.07 -5.52 5.37
CA GLY A 70 -10.41 -5.10 5.80
C GLY A 70 -11.44 -4.99 4.67
N LEU A 71 -11.30 -5.80 3.61
CA LEU A 71 -12.15 -5.78 2.41
C LEU A 71 -13.29 -6.82 2.44
N ASP A 72 -13.76 -7.20 3.64
CA ASP A 72 -14.77 -8.26 3.86
C ASP A 72 -14.50 -9.56 3.08
N SER A 73 -13.23 -9.84 2.83
CA SER A 73 -12.74 -10.97 2.04
C SER A 73 -11.31 -11.32 2.42
N THR A 74 -10.91 -12.54 2.07
CA THR A 74 -9.53 -13.03 2.11
C THR A 74 -9.16 -13.55 0.73
N GLU A 75 -7.86 -13.58 0.43
CA GLU A 75 -7.28 -14.21 -0.76
C GLU A 75 -7.09 -15.72 -0.59
#